data_AF-A0A5S9M6V6-F1
#
_entry.id   AF-A0A5S9M6V6-F1
#
_cell.length_a   1.000
_cell.length_b   1.000
_cell.length_c   1.000
_cell.angle_alpha   90.00
_cell.angle_beta   90.00
_cell.angle_gamma   90.00
#
_symmetry.space_group_name_H-M   'P 1'
#
loop_
_entity.id
_entity.type
_entity.pdbx_description
1 polymer ?
#
loop_
_entity_poly.entity_id
_entity_poly.type
_entity_poly.pdbx_seq_one_letter_code
_entity_poly.pdbx_strand_id
1 'polypeptide(L)'
;MHQPIKSTVNLTLGDFAPAFVEYSEKKVLFGDLWRREELSLRDRSMITVSALVSAGSLNQLEYHLHLAKENGVTKNELIEVITHLSFFISDGLKQLQH
;
A
#
# COMPACT_ATOMS: atom_id res chain seq x y z
N MET A 1 -0.37 18.15 9.11
CA MET A 1 0.09 17.07 8.23
C MET A 1 0.23 15.80 9.04
N HIS A 2 -0.07 14.63 8.46
CA HIS A 2 0.14 13.35 9.15
C HIS A 2 1.61 13.11 9.52
N GLN A 3 1.82 12.24 10.52
CA GLN A 3 3.15 11.82 10.94
C GLN A 3 3.90 11.12 9.79
N PRO A 4 5.23 11.28 9.71
CA PRO A 4 6.02 10.62 8.66
C PRO A 4 5.91 9.10 8.74
N ILE A 5 5.74 8.46 7.59
CA ILE A 5 5.77 7.00 7.47
C ILE A 5 7.23 6.55 7.46
N LYS A 6 7.58 5.59 8.31
CA LYS A 6 8.93 5.03 8.37
C LYS A 6 9.12 4.09 7.17
N SER A 7 9.99 4.47 6.26
CA SER A 7 10.42 3.67 5.10
C SER A 7 11.82 3.12 5.33
N THR A 8 12.09 1.92 4.80
CA THR A 8 13.44 1.31 4.77
C THR A 8 14.10 1.42 3.40
N VAL A 9 13.45 2.08 2.43
CA VAL A 9 13.94 2.21 1.03
C VAL A 9 15.31 2.88 0.96
N ASN A 10 15.59 3.88 1.81
CA ASN A 10 16.91 4.48 1.92
C ASN A 10 18.01 3.46 2.26
N LEU A 11 17.69 2.54 3.17
CA LEU A 11 18.64 1.56 3.70
C LEU A 11 18.99 0.47 2.67
N THR A 12 18.13 0.25 1.67
CA THR A 12 18.30 -0.82 0.68
C THR A 12 18.70 -0.30 -0.70
N LEU A 13 18.29 0.92 -1.08
CA LEU A 13 18.46 1.47 -2.42
C LEU A 13 19.17 2.82 -2.45
N GLY A 14 19.55 3.39 -1.30
CA GLY A 14 20.16 4.73 -1.20
C GLY A 14 21.38 4.93 -2.09
N ASP A 15 22.31 3.97 -2.09
CA ASP A 15 23.54 4.05 -2.88
C ASP A 15 23.35 3.65 -4.35
N PHE A 16 22.35 2.81 -4.65
CA PHE A 16 22.09 2.27 -5.99
C PHE A 16 21.21 3.18 -6.86
N ALA A 17 20.19 3.80 -6.25
CA ALA A 17 19.20 4.62 -6.95
C ALA A 17 18.79 5.86 -6.12
N PRO A 18 19.72 6.81 -5.89
CA PRO A 18 19.50 7.95 -4.98
C PRO A 18 18.33 8.85 -5.39
N ALA A 19 18.08 9.05 -6.69
CA ALA A 19 16.94 9.82 -7.18
C ALA A 19 15.59 9.11 -6.88
N PHE A 20 15.54 7.78 -6.97
CA PHE A 20 14.36 6.99 -6.62
C PHE A 20 14.01 7.13 -5.13
N VAL A 21 15.03 7.08 -4.26
CA VAL A 21 14.87 7.32 -2.81
C VAL A 21 14.38 8.74 -2.54
N GLU A 22 14.90 9.75 -3.24
CA GLU A 22 14.44 11.14 -3.08
C GLU A 22 12.96 11.34 -3.44
N TYR A 23 12.49 10.75 -4.55
CA TYR A 23 11.08 10.87 -4.96
C TYR A 23 10.13 10.06 -4.07
N SER A 24 10.52 8.84 -3.70
CA SER A 24 9.69 7.94 -2.89
C SER A 24 9.64 8.35 -1.42
N GLU A 25 10.76 8.76 -0.82
CA GLU A 25 10.82 9.09 0.61
C GLU A 25 10.66 10.58 0.91
N LYS A 26 11.31 11.46 0.14
CA LYS A 26 11.47 12.86 0.54
C LYS A 26 10.49 13.83 -0.12
N LYS A 27 10.10 13.60 -1.37
CA LYS A 27 9.42 14.66 -2.15
C LYS A 27 7.97 14.40 -2.56
N VAL A 28 7.55 13.17 -2.85
CA VAL A 28 6.24 12.98 -3.51
C VAL A 28 5.35 11.97 -2.78
N LEU A 29 5.84 10.77 -2.47
CA LEU A 29 4.97 9.72 -1.94
C LEU A 29 4.81 9.83 -0.43
N PHE A 30 5.82 9.45 0.36
CA PHE A 30 5.72 9.49 1.83
C PHE A 30 5.99 10.89 2.42
N GLY A 31 6.71 11.75 1.68
CA GLY A 31 7.01 13.12 2.09
C GLY A 31 5.89 14.14 1.84
N ASP A 32 4.92 13.85 0.96
CA ASP A 32 3.79 14.74 0.62
C ASP A 32 2.46 13.98 0.56
N LEU A 33 2.24 13.10 -0.42
CA LEU A 33 0.91 12.51 -0.69
C LEU A 33 0.28 11.82 0.54
N TRP A 34 1.08 11.06 1.29
CA TRP A 34 0.61 10.39 2.52
C TRP A 34 0.41 11.33 3.70
N ARG A 35 0.94 12.55 3.64
CA ARG A 35 0.87 13.56 4.70
C ARG A 35 -0.32 14.52 4.57
N ARG A 36 -0.97 14.51 3.41
CA ARG A 36 -2.18 15.26 3.07
C ARG A 36 -3.38 14.79 3.92
N GLU A 37 -4.09 15.73 4.53
CA GLU A 37 -5.06 15.47 5.60
C GLU A 37 -6.49 15.16 5.11
N GLU A 38 -6.77 15.37 3.82
CA GLU A 38 -8.09 15.15 3.22
C GLU A 38 -8.53 13.68 3.25
N LEU A 39 -7.57 12.76 3.41
CA LEU A 39 -7.82 11.36 3.74
C LEU A 39 -6.98 10.96 4.94
N SER A 40 -7.58 10.21 5.85
CA SER A 40 -6.88 9.61 6.98
C SER A 40 -5.81 8.61 6.48
N LEU A 41 -4.76 8.40 7.28
CA LEU A 41 -3.77 7.36 6.98
C LEU A 41 -4.40 5.97 6.88
N ARG A 42 -5.44 5.70 7.69
CA ARG A 42 -6.23 4.46 7.65
C ARG A 42 -6.88 4.25 6.28
N ASP A 43 -7.57 5.27 5.77
CA ASP A 43 -8.29 5.17 4.50
C ASP A 43 -7.32 5.12 3.31
N ARG A 44 -6.23 5.88 3.35
CA ARG A 44 -5.16 5.79 2.35
C ARG A 44 -4.58 4.38 2.28
N SER A 45 -4.28 3.79 3.43
CA SER A 45 -3.82 2.40 3.51
C SER A 45 -4.81 1.41 2.92
N MET A 46 -6.11 1.56 3.22
CA MET A 46 -7.14 0.68 2.69
C MET A 46 -7.28 0.80 1.16
N ILE A 47 -7.19 2.02 0.62
CA ILE A 47 -7.19 2.28 -0.83
C ILE A 47 -5.95 1.67 -1.49
N THR A 48 -4.76 1.85 -0.90
CA THR A 48 -3.51 1.30 -1.45
C THR A 48 -3.53 -0.23 -1.48
N VAL A 49 -3.94 -0.88 -0.39
CA VAL A 49 -4.09 -2.35 -0.35
C VAL A 49 -5.08 -2.80 -1.43
N SER A 50 -6.22 -2.13 -1.56
CA SER A 50 -7.23 -2.46 -2.57
C SER A 50 -6.67 -2.38 -3.99
N ALA A 51 -5.92 -1.32 -4.30
CA ALA A 51 -5.29 -1.14 -5.61
C ALA A 51 -4.23 -2.22 -5.90
N LEU A 52 -3.39 -2.57 -4.92
CA LEU A 52 -2.36 -3.60 -5.09
C LEU A 52 -2.95 -4.99 -5.31
N VAL A 53 -4.00 -5.34 -4.55
CA VAL A 53 -4.75 -6.60 -4.75
C VAL A 53 -5.39 -6.62 -6.14
N SER A 54 -6.02 -5.53 -6.54
CA SER A 54 -6.66 -5.39 -7.87
C SER A 54 -5.66 -5.53 -9.02
N ALA A 55 -4.45 -5.01 -8.84
CA ALA A 55 -3.38 -5.06 -9.84
C ALA A 55 -2.54 -6.34 -9.80
N GLY A 56 -2.82 -7.29 -8.90
CA GLY A 56 -1.99 -8.49 -8.71
C GLY A 56 -0.55 -8.21 -8.25
N SER A 57 -0.29 -7.04 -7.66
CA SER A 57 1.04 -6.56 -7.29
C SER A 57 1.47 -7.06 -5.91
N LEU A 58 1.76 -8.36 -5.81
CA LEU A 58 2.04 -9.05 -4.54
C LEU A 58 3.36 -8.62 -3.88
N ASN A 59 4.34 -8.15 -4.67
CA ASN A 59 5.65 -7.72 -4.19
C ASN A 59 5.60 -6.51 -3.24
N GLN A 60 4.59 -5.64 -3.37
CA GLN A 60 4.38 -4.49 -2.47
C GLN A 60 3.28 -4.75 -1.44
N LEU A 61 2.45 -5.78 -1.65
CA LEU A 61 1.27 -6.04 -0.85
C LEU A 61 1.63 -6.32 0.62
N GLU A 62 2.68 -7.11 0.89
CA GLU A 62 3.09 -7.43 2.26
C GLU A 62 3.42 -6.18 3.08
N TYR A 63 4.24 -5.27 2.51
CA TYR A 63 4.60 -4.00 3.14
C TYR A 63 3.35 -3.16 3.43
N HIS A 64 2.46 -3.02 2.45
CA HIS A 64 1.27 -2.18 2.62
C HIS A 64 0.19 -2.79 3.54
N LEU A 65 0.13 -4.13 3.67
CA LEU A 65 -0.69 -4.78 4.69
C LEU A 65 -0.17 -4.48 6.10
N HIS A 66 1.15 -4.48 6.30
CA HIS A 66 1.74 -4.08 7.58
C HIS A 66 1.45 -2.62 7.90
N LEU A 67 1.72 -1.72 6.95
CA LEU A 67 1.47 -0.29 7.10
C LEU A 67 -0.02 0.02 7.35
N ALA A 68 -0.94 -0.72 6.71
CA ALA A 68 -2.37 -0.58 6.98
C ALA A 68 -2.72 -0.91 8.44
N LYS A 69 -2.12 -1.95 9.02
CA LYS A 69 -2.31 -2.27 10.44
C LYS A 69 -1.74 -1.20 11.35
N GLU A 70 -0.54 -0.69 11.06
CA GLU A 70 0.05 0.42 11.82
C GLU A 70 -0.82 1.68 11.78
N ASN A 71 -1.48 1.93 10.65
CA ASN A 71 -2.41 3.04 10.45
C ASN A 71 -3.84 2.76 10.97
N GLY A 72 -4.06 1.65 11.68
CA GLY A 72 -5.32 1.35 12.38
C GLY A 72 -6.36 0.57 11.56
N VAL A 73 -6.01 0.00 10.41
CA VAL A 73 -6.86 -0.98 9.73
C VAL A 73 -6.74 -2.33 10.42
N THR A 74 -7.86 -2.91 10.83
CA THR A 74 -7.87 -4.19 11.52
C THR A 74 -7.63 -5.35 10.56
N LYS A 75 -7.17 -6.50 11.09
CA LYS A 75 -7.02 -7.72 10.30
C LYS A 75 -8.34 -8.14 9.65
N ASN A 76 -9.46 -8.02 10.35
CA ASN A 76 -10.77 -8.40 9.84
C ASN A 76 -11.19 -7.50 8.67
N GLU A 77 -10.97 -6.19 8.76
CA GLU A 77 -11.24 -5.26 7.65
C GLU A 77 -10.37 -5.59 6.42
N LEU A 78 -9.09 -5.95 6.61
CA LEU A 78 -8.24 -6.36 5.50
C LEU A 78 -8.71 -7.66 4.84
N ILE A 79 -9.16 -8.64 5.64
CA ILE A 79 -9.77 -9.88 5.13
C ILE A 79 -11.02 -9.55 4.32
N GLU A 80 -11.92 -8.73 4.85
CA GLU A 80 -13.16 -8.34 4.17
C GLU A 80 -12.88 -7.58 2.87
N VAL A 81 -11.91 -6.66 2.84
CA VAL A 81 -11.51 -5.95 1.61
C VAL A 81 -11.06 -6.93 0.53
N ILE A 82 -10.18 -7.88 0.86
CA ILE A 82 -9.68 -8.86 -0.12
C ILE A 82 -10.81 -9.77 -0.60
N THR A 83 -11.64 -10.27 0.32
CA THR A 83 -12.80 -11.11 0.01
C THR A 83 -13.78 -10.35 -0.88
N HIS A 84 -14.09 -9.11 -0.55
CA HIS A 84 -15.00 -8.27 -1.33
C HIS A 84 -14.47 -8.03 -2.74
N LEU A 85 -13.19 -7.63 -2.86
CA LEU A 85 -12.56 -7.40 -4.16
C LEU A 85 -12.59 -8.64 -5.04
N SER A 86 -12.49 -9.85 -4.47
CA SER A 86 -12.54 -11.10 -5.23
C SER A 86 -13.81 -11.27 -6.10
N PHE A 87 -14.88 -10.54 -5.80
CA PHE A 87 -16.12 -10.51 -6.61
C PHE A 87 -16.16 -9.38 -7.65
N PHE A 88 -15.39 -8.30 -7.47
CA PHE A 88 -15.46 -7.11 -8.34
C PHE A 88 -14.30 -6.99 -9.32
N ILE A 89 -13.15 -7.55 -9.00
CA ILE A 89 -11.95 -7.53 -9.87
C ILE A 89 -11.82 -8.82 -10.68
N SER A 90 -12.61 -9.85 -10.35
CA SER A 90 -12.48 -11.17 -10.96
C SER A 90 -13.31 -11.33 -12.22
N ASP A 91 -12.64 -11.18 -13.37
CA ASP A 91 -12.68 -12.22 -14.40
C ASP A 91 -11.58 -13.30 -14.17
N GLY A 92 -10.78 -13.18 -13.09
CA GLY A 92 -9.53 -13.91 -12.87
C GLY A 92 -9.55 -15.20 -12.03
N LEU A 93 -10.66 -15.57 -11.38
CA LEU A 93 -10.74 -16.87 -10.68
C LEU A 93 -11.04 -18.06 -11.63
N LYS A 94 -11.10 -17.85 -12.95
CA LYS A 94 -11.20 -18.92 -13.95
C LYS A 94 -9.91 -19.75 -14.13
N GLN A 95 -8.81 -19.46 -13.43
CA GLN A 95 -7.59 -20.30 -13.49
C GLN A 95 -7.51 -21.39 -12.42
N LEU A 96 -8.56 -21.62 -11.63
CA LEU A 96 -8.63 -22.76 -10.70
C LEU A 96 -9.61 -23.86 -11.16
N GLN A 97 -10.00 -23.88 -12.44
CA GLN A 97 -10.83 -24.94 -13.04
C GLN A 97 -10.28 -25.53 -14.34
N HIS A 98 -8.98 -25.35 -14.63
CA HIS A 98 -8.28 -26.07 -15.71
C HIS A 98 -6.98 -26.68 -15.21
#